data_AF-A0AAD5UL12-F1
#
_entry.id   AF-A0AAD5UL12-F1
#
_cell.length_a   1.000
_cell.length_b   1.000
_cell.length_c   1.000
_cell.angle_alpha   90.00
_cell.angle_beta   90.00
_cell.angle_gamma   90.00
#
_symmetry.space_group_name_H-M   'P 1'
#
loop_
_entity.id
_entity.type
_entity.pdbx_description
1 polymer ?
#
loop_
_entity_poly.entity_id
_entity_poly.type
_entity_poly.pdbx_seq_one_letter_code
_entity_poly.pdbx_strand_id
1 'polypeptide(L)'
;MDILTPSNGTFVNGERLSEEGMLSTLKPLRSGDTLEFGVDIRDDDGKVLYNKVSTTVTVEIVLGPALSPVTSTVNPTGTLKSKTDAEAILSIIADEKTISLEAAETLKKIQSSFDYIEKSALSVGKKKDDLPTDFSKTIAEMNERLAALKDVVDQHNIDLKSYQEYRPQESAEIKSDMSSAVEELKTAITDLKNDTEGDFAKLREDLAKQSKEFEDKLSAAKNDLKTQLATIQVKAEAEEKEKQKLQSSIDSLKAECSNLSGSLNAEKSKNEKLSTQIQSLTKTVQDQAKSIEKLRLIEHSPVKQNNLVAYMVI
;
A
#
# COMPACT_ATOMS: atom_id res chain seq x y z
N MET A 1 -12.85 -27.11 -15.00
CA MET A 1 -12.93 -25.71 -14.56
C MET A 1 -12.44 -25.70 -13.14
N ASP A 2 -11.15 -25.49 -12.97
CA ASP A 2 -10.56 -25.34 -11.64
C ASP A 2 -11.10 -24.04 -11.06
N ILE A 3 -11.81 -24.15 -9.93
CA ILE A 3 -12.28 -22.99 -9.19
C ILE A 3 -11.03 -22.29 -8.69
N LEU A 4 -10.73 -21.13 -9.27
CA LEU A 4 -9.65 -20.24 -8.85
C LEU A 4 -9.76 -20.04 -7.34
N THR A 5 -8.81 -20.59 -6.60
CA THR A 5 -8.62 -20.25 -5.18
C THR A 5 -8.37 -18.74 -5.11
N PRO A 6 -9.16 -17.96 -4.34
CA PRO A 6 -9.05 -16.50 -4.30
C PRO A 6 -7.70 -16.14 -3.66
N SER A 7 -6.70 -15.86 -4.50
CA SER A 7 -5.31 -15.92 -4.07
C SER A 7 -4.85 -14.68 -3.30
N ASN A 8 -5.45 -13.50 -3.48
CA ASN A 8 -4.94 -12.28 -2.82
C ASN A 8 -6.02 -11.50 -2.02
N GLY A 9 -7.23 -12.03 -1.91
CA GLY A 9 -8.32 -11.49 -1.06
C GLY A 9 -9.12 -10.34 -1.68
N THR A 10 -10.28 -10.05 -1.07
CA THR A 10 -11.22 -9.00 -1.49
C THR A 10 -11.22 -7.86 -0.49
N PHE A 11 -11.28 -6.62 -0.97
CA PHE A 11 -11.31 -5.41 -0.16
C PHE A 11 -12.53 -4.56 -0.51
N VAL A 12 -13.14 -3.96 0.51
CA VAL A 12 -14.22 -2.97 0.34
C VAL A 12 -13.80 -1.71 1.07
N ASN A 13 -13.72 -0.59 0.35
CA ASN A 13 -13.29 0.71 0.87
C ASN A 13 -11.91 0.64 1.58
N GLY A 14 -11.00 -0.16 1.04
CA GLY A 14 -9.66 -0.37 1.58
C GLY A 14 -9.58 -1.39 2.73
N GLU A 15 -10.71 -1.92 3.22
CA GLU A 15 -10.74 -2.92 4.29
C GLU A 15 -10.84 -4.34 3.72
N ARG A 16 -9.96 -5.23 4.16
CA ARG A 16 -9.95 -6.63 3.72
C ARG A 16 -11.08 -7.43 4.37
N LEU A 17 -11.81 -8.21 3.58
CA LEU A 17 -12.98 -8.97 4.06
C LEU A 17 -12.66 -10.31 4.72
N SER A 18 -11.48 -10.89 4.45
CA SER A 18 -11.02 -12.13 5.07
C SER A 18 -9.50 -12.27 5.01
N GLU A 19 -8.96 -13.21 5.77
CA GLU A 19 -7.59 -13.69 5.66
C GLU A 19 -7.37 -14.47 4.35
N GLU A 20 -6.10 -14.65 3.96
CA GLU A 20 -5.75 -15.25 2.67
C GLU A 20 -6.14 -16.72 2.65
N GLY A 21 -6.74 -17.17 1.54
CA GLY A 21 -7.25 -18.55 1.44
C GLY A 21 -8.52 -18.83 2.24
N MET A 22 -9.11 -17.82 2.91
CA MET A 22 -10.35 -17.97 3.67
C MET A 22 -11.53 -17.27 2.98
N LEU A 23 -12.70 -17.90 3.02
CA LEU A 23 -13.96 -17.32 2.52
C LEU A 23 -14.30 -16.04 3.30
N SER A 24 -14.73 -15.01 2.58
CA SER A 24 -15.15 -13.73 3.17
C SER A 24 -16.48 -13.83 3.89
N THR A 25 -16.62 -13.07 4.98
CA THR A 25 -17.93 -12.84 5.62
C THR A 25 -18.81 -11.95 4.74
N LEU A 26 -20.13 -12.07 4.87
CA LEU A 26 -21.07 -11.25 4.10
C LEU A 26 -20.94 -9.78 4.56
N LYS A 27 -20.56 -8.90 3.63
CA LYS A 27 -20.54 -7.44 3.84
C LYS A 27 -21.57 -6.79 2.91
N PRO A 28 -22.55 -6.03 3.44
CA PRO A 28 -23.49 -5.32 2.60
C PRO A 28 -22.77 -4.22 1.84
N LEU A 29 -22.90 -4.21 0.51
CA LEU A 29 -22.35 -3.19 -0.36
C LEU A 29 -23.36 -2.06 -0.57
N ARG A 30 -22.87 -0.83 -0.63
CA ARG A 30 -23.64 0.38 -0.91
C ARG A 30 -23.18 1.01 -2.22
N SER A 31 -24.08 1.73 -2.87
CA SER A 31 -23.71 2.56 -4.02
C SER A 31 -22.61 3.55 -3.61
N GLY A 32 -21.53 3.59 -4.39
CA GLY A 32 -20.34 4.40 -4.12
C GLY A 32 -19.21 3.65 -3.41
N ASP A 33 -19.43 2.43 -2.91
CA ASP A 33 -18.35 1.64 -2.33
C ASP A 33 -17.30 1.28 -3.39
N THR A 34 -16.03 1.29 -3.01
CA THR A 34 -14.91 0.84 -3.84
C THR A 34 -14.60 -0.62 -3.53
N LEU A 35 -14.73 -1.48 -4.53
CA LEU A 35 -14.48 -2.91 -4.42
C LEU A 35 -13.16 -3.24 -5.11
N GLU A 36 -12.24 -3.88 -4.38
CA GLU A 36 -10.94 -4.31 -4.93
C GLU A 36 -10.78 -5.82 -4.81
N PHE A 37 -10.29 -6.43 -5.87
CA PHE A 37 -9.94 -7.84 -5.94
C PHE A 37 -8.43 -7.97 -6.11
N GLY A 38 -7.78 -8.66 -5.18
CA GLY A 38 -6.41 -9.09 -5.37
C GLY A 38 -6.38 -10.24 -6.38
N VAL A 39 -5.86 -9.97 -7.58
CA VAL A 39 -5.71 -10.95 -8.66
C VAL A 39 -4.41 -10.70 -9.40
N ASP A 40 -3.69 -11.77 -9.71
CA ASP A 40 -2.47 -11.70 -10.51
C ASP A 40 -2.82 -11.81 -11.99
N ILE A 41 -2.77 -10.70 -12.71
CA ILE A 41 -2.89 -10.65 -14.16
C ILE A 41 -1.49 -10.83 -14.74
N ARG A 42 -1.27 -11.89 -15.51
CA ARG A 42 0.03 -12.25 -16.10
C ARG A 42 0.05 -11.98 -17.60
N ASP A 43 1.24 -11.73 -18.14
CA ASP A 43 1.48 -11.71 -19.59
C ASP A 43 1.67 -13.13 -20.16
N ASP A 44 1.90 -13.21 -21.47
CA ASP A 44 2.12 -14.47 -22.20
C ASP A 44 3.39 -15.23 -21.72
N ASP A 45 4.35 -14.52 -21.12
CA ASP A 45 5.57 -15.07 -20.53
C ASP A 45 5.38 -15.51 -19.07
N GLY A 46 4.17 -15.35 -18.51
CA GLY A 46 3.81 -15.75 -17.15
C GLY A 46 4.24 -14.76 -16.06
N LYS A 47 4.73 -13.57 -16.43
CA LYS A 47 5.11 -12.50 -15.51
C LYS A 47 3.87 -11.71 -15.08
N VAL A 48 3.75 -11.44 -13.79
CA VAL A 48 2.64 -10.65 -13.24
C VAL A 48 2.77 -9.18 -13.66
N LEU A 49 1.78 -8.67 -14.39
CA LEU A 49 1.65 -7.28 -14.81
C LEU A 49 0.89 -6.44 -13.78
N TYR A 50 -0.16 -7.00 -13.19
CA TYR A 50 -1.00 -6.35 -12.20
C TYR A 50 -1.37 -7.33 -11.10
N ASN A 51 -1.46 -6.85 -9.86
CA ASN A 51 -1.80 -7.65 -8.68
C ASN A 51 -3.18 -7.29 -8.10
N LYS A 52 -3.91 -6.37 -8.74
CA LYS A 52 -5.17 -5.83 -8.24
C LYS A 52 -6.07 -5.31 -9.37
N VAL A 53 -7.37 -5.53 -9.21
CA VAL A 53 -8.43 -4.89 -10.02
C VAL A 53 -9.39 -4.17 -9.07
N SER A 54 -9.76 -2.92 -9.38
CA SER A 54 -10.70 -2.12 -8.58
C SER A 54 -11.88 -1.62 -9.41
N THR A 55 -13.04 -1.47 -8.76
CA THR A 55 -14.27 -0.92 -9.37
C THR A 55 -15.14 -0.22 -8.32
N THR A 56 -16.15 0.51 -8.77
CA THR A 56 -17.12 1.20 -7.89
C THR A 56 -18.48 0.54 -7.99
N VAL A 57 -19.10 0.27 -6.85
CA VAL A 57 -20.40 -0.39 -6.77
C VAL A 57 -21.52 0.60 -7.06
N THR A 58 -22.48 0.19 -7.90
CA THR A 58 -23.76 0.88 -8.07
C THR A 58 -24.88 -0.12 -7.81
N VAL A 59 -25.69 0.15 -6.79
CA VAL A 59 -26.86 -0.66 -6.44
C VAL A 59 -28.10 0.00 -7.04
N GLU A 60 -28.69 -0.64 -8.04
CA GLU A 60 -29.99 -0.25 -8.60
C GLU A 60 -31.09 -1.11 -7.97
N ILE A 61 -32.05 -0.46 -7.30
CA ILE A 61 -33.25 -1.14 -6.81
C ILE A 61 -34.22 -1.23 -7.99
N VAL A 62 -34.24 -2.40 -8.63
CA VAL A 62 -35.25 -2.72 -9.64
C VAL A 62 -36.53 -3.11 -8.91
N LEU A 63 -37.45 -2.14 -8.76
CA LEU A 63 -38.81 -2.41 -8.31
C LEU A 63 -39.52 -3.20 -9.41
N GLY A 64 -39.74 -4.50 -9.15
CA GLY A 64 -40.58 -5.34 -10.01
C GLY A 64 -42.02 -4.82 -10.05
N PRO A 65 -42.80 -5.18 -11.10
CA PRO A 65 -44.14 -4.67 -11.26
C PRO A 65 -45.11 -5.31 -10.25
N ALA A 66 -45.77 -4.42 -9.50
CA ALA A 66 -47.02 -4.59 -8.76
C ALA A 66 -47.04 -5.51 -7.52
N LEU A 67 -47.35 -4.93 -6.35
CA LEU A 67 -48.72 -4.83 -5.80
C LEU A 67 -48.67 -4.09 -4.45
N SER A 68 -49.38 -2.96 -4.36
CA SER A 68 -49.68 -2.24 -3.09
C SER A 68 -50.61 -3.12 -2.22
N PRO A 69 -50.64 -2.98 -0.87
CA PRO A 69 -50.86 -1.70 -0.20
C PRO A 69 -49.80 -1.35 0.86
N VAL A 70 -49.26 -0.14 0.76
CA VAL A 70 -48.53 0.51 1.86
C VAL A 70 -49.57 1.16 2.77
N THR A 71 -49.91 0.48 3.86
CA THR A 71 -49.94 1.15 5.17
C THR A 71 -48.52 1.60 5.48
N SER A 72 -48.32 2.90 5.73
CA SER A 72 -47.52 3.40 6.87
C SER A 72 -47.17 4.88 6.75
N THR A 73 -47.63 5.61 7.77
CA THR A 73 -46.88 6.58 8.58
C THR A 73 -46.05 7.63 7.85
N VAL A 74 -46.60 8.84 7.78
CA VAL A 74 -45.88 10.07 7.45
C VAL A 74 -45.13 10.55 8.71
N ASN A 75 -43.81 10.48 8.69
CA ASN A 75 -42.94 11.26 9.59
C ASN A 75 -42.84 12.70 9.04
N PRO A 76 -43.20 13.75 9.80
CA PRO A 76 -43.22 15.12 9.30
C PRO A 76 -41.93 15.86 9.68
N THR A 77 -40.77 15.40 9.22
CA THR A 77 -39.51 16.13 9.41
C THR A 77 -38.52 15.75 8.30
N GLY A 78 -38.53 16.51 7.20
CA GLY A 78 -37.54 16.34 6.15
C GLY A 78 -37.76 17.28 4.98
N THR A 79 -36.79 18.17 4.78
CA THR A 79 -36.62 19.01 3.58
C THR A 79 -36.83 18.18 2.31
N LEU A 80 -37.71 18.62 1.41
CA LEU A 80 -38.05 17.98 0.13
C LEU A 80 -36.78 17.66 -0.67
N LYS A 81 -36.45 16.37 -0.80
CA LYS A 81 -35.20 15.90 -1.44
C LYS A 81 -35.40 15.18 -2.77
N SER A 82 -36.62 15.01 -3.27
CA SER A 82 -36.81 14.44 -4.61
C SER A 82 -38.07 14.95 -5.33
N LYS A 83 -38.00 14.94 -6.67
CA LYS A 83 -39.11 15.27 -7.59
C LYS A 83 -40.38 14.43 -7.30
N THR A 84 -40.20 13.25 -6.73
CA THR A 84 -41.23 12.26 -6.40
C THR A 84 -42.13 12.71 -5.23
N ASP A 85 -41.62 13.48 -4.27
CA ASP A 85 -42.41 13.96 -3.12
C ASP A 85 -43.38 15.08 -3.53
N ALA A 86 -42.97 15.90 -4.51
CA ALA A 86 -43.84 16.93 -5.10
C ALA A 86 -44.98 16.32 -5.93
N GLU A 87 -44.72 15.20 -6.61
CA GLU A 87 -45.74 14.46 -7.37
C GLU A 87 -46.79 13.82 -6.44
N ALA A 88 -46.39 13.32 -5.26
CA ALA A 88 -47.32 12.81 -4.26
C ALA A 88 -48.23 13.91 -3.69
N ILE A 89 -47.68 15.09 -3.39
CA ILE A 89 -48.48 16.24 -2.92
C ILE A 89 -49.45 16.72 -4.00
N LEU A 90 -49.03 16.74 -5.27
CA LEU A 90 -49.90 17.09 -6.39
C LEU A 90 -51.06 16.08 -6.57
N SER A 91 -50.82 14.79 -6.32
CA SER A 91 -51.87 13.77 -6.34
C SER A 91 -52.93 14.03 -5.25
N ILE A 92 -52.50 14.32 -4.03
CA ILE A 92 -53.43 14.60 -2.91
C ILE A 92 -54.27 15.85 -3.20
N ILE A 93 -53.65 16.90 -3.75
CA ILE A 93 -54.37 18.13 -4.12
C ILE A 93 -55.38 17.86 -5.24
N ALA A 94 -55.05 16.98 -6.20
CA ALA A 94 -55.96 16.61 -7.29
C ALA A 94 -57.18 15.82 -6.78
N ASP A 95 -56.96 14.91 -5.82
CA ASP A 95 -58.03 14.15 -5.18
C ASP A 95 -58.94 15.07 -4.36
N GLU A 96 -58.37 15.95 -3.54
CA GLU A 96 -59.12 16.93 -2.73
C GLU A 96 -59.96 17.89 -3.59
N LYS A 97 -59.41 18.30 -4.75
CA LYS A 97 -60.14 19.10 -5.74
C LYS A 97 -61.34 18.34 -6.31
N THR A 98 -61.17 17.04 -6.56
CA THR A 98 -62.25 16.18 -7.08
C THR A 98 -63.37 16.04 -6.06
N ILE A 99 -63.02 15.75 -4.81
CA ILE A 99 -63.97 15.68 -3.69
C ILE A 99 -64.72 17.02 -3.52
N SER A 100 -64.01 18.14 -3.60
CA SER A 100 -64.60 19.48 -3.52
C SER A 100 -65.57 19.78 -4.68
N LEU A 101 -65.28 19.29 -5.89
CA LEU A 101 -66.17 19.43 -7.04
C LEU A 101 -67.45 18.60 -6.89
N GLU A 102 -67.35 17.37 -6.40
CA GLU A 102 -68.51 16.52 -6.10
C GLU A 102 -69.38 17.11 -4.99
N ALA A 103 -68.77 17.69 -3.96
CA ALA A 103 -69.47 18.45 -2.91
C ALA A 103 -70.21 19.67 -3.48
N ALA A 104 -69.60 20.40 -4.42
CA ALA A 104 -70.24 21.54 -5.07
C ALA A 104 -71.44 21.12 -5.95
N GLU A 105 -71.35 19.99 -6.66
CA GLU A 105 -72.46 19.45 -7.44
C GLU A 105 -73.63 19.00 -6.55
N THR A 106 -73.34 18.36 -5.42
CA THR A 106 -74.37 17.97 -4.44
C THR A 106 -75.05 19.19 -3.83
N LEU A 107 -74.31 20.24 -3.49
CA LEU A 107 -74.89 21.52 -3.06
C LEU A 107 -75.81 22.13 -4.13
N LYS A 108 -75.43 22.07 -5.41
CA LYS A 108 -76.28 22.57 -6.51
C LYS A 108 -77.57 21.76 -6.66
N LYS A 109 -77.52 20.44 -6.47
CA LYS A 109 -78.70 19.56 -6.44
C LYS A 109 -79.62 19.90 -5.26
N ILE A 110 -79.05 20.11 -4.07
CA ILE A 110 -79.79 20.55 -2.89
C ILE A 110 -80.45 21.91 -3.14
N GLN A 111 -79.73 22.87 -3.70
CA GLN A 111 -80.27 24.18 -4.03
C GLN A 111 -81.44 24.10 -5.02
N SER A 112 -81.30 23.28 -6.08
CA SER A 112 -82.38 23.04 -7.04
C SER A 112 -83.60 22.39 -6.39
N SER A 113 -83.39 21.49 -5.42
CA SER A 113 -84.49 20.91 -4.64
C SER A 113 -85.17 21.93 -3.72
N PHE A 114 -84.40 22.89 -3.19
CA PHE A 114 -84.93 23.97 -2.38
C PHE A 114 -85.77 24.94 -3.21
N ASP A 115 -85.29 25.33 -4.40
CA ASP A 115 -86.04 26.16 -5.35
C ASP A 115 -87.35 25.47 -5.79
N TYR A 116 -87.31 24.14 -5.96
CA TYR A 116 -88.51 23.34 -6.25
C TYR A 116 -89.50 23.36 -5.09
N ILE A 117 -89.02 23.17 -3.86
CA ILE A 117 -89.86 23.25 -2.64
C ILE A 117 -90.42 24.66 -2.48
N GLU A 118 -89.64 25.70 -2.71
CA GLU A 118 -90.05 27.11 -2.60
C GLU A 118 -91.13 27.45 -3.64
N LYS A 119 -90.95 27.04 -4.91
CA LYS A 119 -91.98 27.17 -5.95
C LYS A 119 -93.24 26.37 -5.62
N SER A 120 -93.07 25.17 -5.05
CA SER A 120 -94.19 24.34 -4.60
C SER A 120 -94.94 25.04 -3.46
N ALA A 121 -94.24 25.60 -2.47
CA ALA A 121 -94.81 26.33 -1.35
C ALA A 121 -95.54 27.61 -1.79
N LEU A 122 -95.00 28.35 -2.78
CA LEU A 122 -95.65 29.52 -3.39
C LEU A 122 -96.93 29.16 -4.17
N SER A 123 -97.05 27.92 -4.66
CA SER A 123 -98.26 27.40 -5.30
C SER A 123 -99.32 26.88 -4.31
N VAL A 124 -98.97 26.66 -3.04
CA VAL A 124 -99.91 26.35 -1.94
C VAL A 124 -100.44 27.65 -1.32
N GLY A 125 -100.96 28.52 -2.20
CA GLY A 125 -101.76 29.68 -1.84
C GLY A 125 -103.24 29.41 -2.08
N LYS A 126 -103.81 28.39 -1.41
CA LYS A 126 -105.27 28.22 -1.13
C LYS A 126 -105.54 26.88 -0.43
N LYS A 127 -106.25 26.98 0.71
CA LYS A 127 -106.85 25.94 1.58
C LYS A 127 -105.92 25.38 2.67
N LYS A 128 -106.37 25.54 3.91
CA LYS A 128 -105.69 25.28 5.19
C LYS A 128 -106.11 23.93 5.81
N ASP A 129 -106.75 23.04 5.06
CA ASP A 129 -107.41 21.86 5.63
C ASP A 129 -106.93 20.51 5.08
N ASP A 130 -105.86 20.46 4.28
CA ASP A 130 -105.21 19.20 3.92
C ASP A 130 -103.67 19.37 3.94
N LEU A 131 -103.09 19.42 5.14
CA LEU A 131 -101.65 19.16 5.29
C LEU A 131 -101.45 17.64 5.22
N PRO A 132 -100.67 17.10 4.26
CA PRO A 132 -100.34 15.69 4.24
C PRO A 132 -99.62 15.30 5.52
N THR A 133 -99.95 14.14 6.08
CA THR A 133 -99.37 13.48 7.26
C THR A 133 -97.84 13.26 7.19
N ASP A 134 -97.20 13.72 6.11
CA ASP A 134 -95.81 13.49 5.73
C ASP A 134 -94.84 14.52 6.36
N PHE A 135 -95.24 15.79 6.53
CA PHE A 135 -94.35 16.83 7.08
C PHE A 135 -94.01 16.64 8.56
N SER A 136 -94.94 16.13 9.37
CA SER A 136 -94.67 15.86 10.79
C SER A 136 -93.63 14.76 10.97
N LYS A 137 -93.57 13.80 10.04
CA LYS A 137 -92.56 12.75 10.01
C LYS A 137 -91.19 13.32 9.63
N THR A 138 -91.13 14.18 8.61
CA THR A 138 -89.89 14.86 8.22
C THR A 138 -89.32 15.74 9.33
N ILE A 139 -90.16 16.48 10.07
CA ILE A 139 -89.69 17.30 11.21
C ILE A 139 -89.13 16.42 12.34
N ALA A 140 -89.76 15.28 12.64
CA ALA A 140 -89.27 14.34 13.63
C ALA A 140 -87.90 13.75 13.20
N GLU A 141 -87.77 13.32 11.95
CA GLU A 141 -86.52 12.81 11.38
C GLU A 141 -85.40 13.87 11.37
N MET A 142 -85.73 15.14 11.10
CA MET A 142 -84.77 16.24 11.17
C MET A 142 -84.30 16.50 12.59
N ASN A 143 -85.19 16.46 13.58
CA ASN A 143 -84.83 16.63 14.99
C ASN A 143 -83.98 15.46 15.50
N GLU A 144 -84.27 14.24 15.07
CA GLU A 144 -83.45 13.06 15.38
C GLU A 144 -82.04 13.18 14.78
N ARG A 145 -81.94 13.62 13.51
CA ARG A 145 -80.65 13.92 12.88
C ARG A 145 -79.89 15.05 13.58
N LEU A 146 -80.58 16.07 14.06
CA LEU A 146 -79.97 17.20 14.76
C LEU A 146 -79.45 16.79 16.14
N ALA A 147 -80.17 15.91 16.84
CA ALA A 147 -79.70 15.29 18.08
C ALA A 147 -78.45 14.43 17.82
N ALA A 148 -78.48 13.55 16.81
CA ALA A 148 -77.33 12.73 16.45
C ALA A 148 -76.11 13.57 16.03
N LEU A 149 -76.33 14.67 15.29
CA LEU A 149 -75.26 15.59 14.91
C LEU A 149 -74.66 16.30 16.14
N LYS A 150 -75.48 16.64 17.12
CA LYS A 150 -75.02 17.25 18.38
C LYS A 150 -74.12 16.29 19.15
N ASP A 151 -74.50 15.03 19.27
CA ASP A 151 -73.68 14.01 19.94
C ASP A 151 -72.32 13.81 19.23
N VAL A 152 -72.31 13.81 17.89
CA VAL A 152 -71.07 13.74 17.10
C VAL A 152 -70.17 14.96 17.35
N VAL A 153 -70.73 16.17 17.41
CA VAL A 153 -69.98 17.39 17.70
C VAL A 153 -69.41 17.36 19.11
N ASP A 154 -70.18 16.92 20.10
CA ASP A 154 -69.73 16.80 21.48
C ASP A 154 -68.60 15.78 21.61
N GLN A 155 -68.68 14.64 20.90
CA GLN A 155 -67.59 13.66 20.84
C GLN A 155 -66.34 14.22 20.17
N HIS A 156 -66.46 14.89 19.02
CA HIS A 156 -65.30 15.52 18.37
C HIS A 156 -64.64 16.59 19.24
N ASN A 157 -65.40 17.33 20.05
CA ASN A 157 -64.84 18.29 20.98
C ASN A 157 -64.03 17.62 22.11
N ILE A 158 -64.49 16.47 22.61
CA ILE A 158 -63.75 15.65 23.60
C ILE A 158 -62.44 15.14 22.98
N ASP A 159 -62.51 14.59 21.77
CA ASP A 159 -61.34 14.07 21.06
C ASP A 159 -60.34 15.19 20.79
N LEU A 160 -60.81 16.34 20.28
CA LEU A 160 -59.97 17.50 19.99
C LEU A 160 -59.25 18.00 21.25
N LYS A 161 -59.95 18.07 22.39
CA LYS A 161 -59.35 18.46 23.66
C LYS A 161 -58.28 17.45 24.11
N SER A 162 -58.57 16.16 23.99
CA SER A 162 -57.62 15.08 24.31
C SER A 162 -56.36 15.17 23.43
N TYR A 163 -56.52 15.43 22.12
CA TYR A 163 -55.39 15.66 21.20
C TYR A 163 -54.59 16.92 21.54
N GLN A 164 -55.26 18.01 21.94
CA GLN A 164 -54.61 19.25 22.34
C GLN A 164 -53.79 19.10 23.62
N GLU A 165 -54.19 18.23 24.54
CA GLU A 165 -53.47 17.95 25.78
C GLU A 165 -52.30 16.96 25.59
N TYR A 166 -52.45 15.96 24.71
CA TYR A 166 -51.43 14.92 24.49
C TYR A 166 -50.26 15.38 23.60
N ARG A 167 -50.54 16.12 22.51
CA ARG A 167 -49.50 16.57 21.56
C ARG A 167 -48.34 17.37 22.18
N PRO A 168 -48.58 18.32 23.10
CA PRO A 168 -47.50 19.05 23.75
C PRO A 168 -46.60 18.17 24.60
N GLN A 169 -47.13 17.11 25.23
CA GLN A 169 -46.36 16.20 26.07
C GLN A 169 -45.40 15.36 25.23
N GLU A 170 -45.92 14.71 24.18
CA GLU A 170 -45.11 13.94 23.23
C GLU A 170 -44.03 14.81 22.57
N SER A 171 -44.39 16.04 22.17
CA SER A 171 -43.41 16.99 21.61
C SER A 171 -42.34 17.42 22.62
N ALA A 172 -42.66 17.52 23.91
CA ALA A 172 -41.70 17.87 24.95
C ALA A 172 -40.73 16.72 25.23
N GLU A 173 -41.25 15.49 25.27
CA GLU A 173 -40.46 14.26 25.44
C GLU A 173 -39.48 14.07 24.27
N ILE A 174 -39.96 14.13 23.03
CA ILE A 174 -39.10 14.06 21.83
C ILE A 174 -38.00 15.13 21.86
N LYS A 175 -38.34 16.36 22.27
CA LYS A 175 -37.37 17.46 22.36
C LYS A 175 -36.32 17.20 23.45
N SER A 176 -36.74 16.65 24.59
CA SER A 176 -35.84 16.25 25.69
C SER A 176 -34.87 15.16 25.24
N ASP A 177 -35.39 14.09 24.64
CA ASP A 177 -34.59 12.95 24.16
C ASP A 177 -33.60 13.39 23.07
N MET A 178 -34.06 14.19 22.11
CA MET A 178 -33.20 14.77 21.08
C MET A 178 -32.11 15.64 21.69
N SER A 179 -32.43 16.43 22.72
CA SER A 179 -31.45 17.24 23.43
C SER A 179 -30.41 16.37 24.15
N SER A 180 -30.82 15.28 24.81
CA SER A 180 -29.89 14.34 25.45
C SER A 180 -28.96 13.69 24.44
N ALA A 181 -29.52 13.17 23.34
CA ALA A 181 -28.74 12.55 22.27
C ALA A 181 -27.72 13.52 21.64
N VAL A 182 -28.09 14.81 21.49
CA VAL A 182 -27.16 15.84 21.00
C VAL A 182 -26.01 16.07 21.96
N GLU A 183 -26.24 16.10 23.28
CA GLU A 183 -25.17 16.28 24.26
C GLU A 183 -24.25 15.05 24.38
N GLU A 184 -24.82 13.84 24.27
CA GLU A 184 -24.03 12.60 24.19
C GLU A 184 -23.12 12.60 22.96
N LEU A 185 -23.66 12.94 21.78
CA LEU A 185 -22.87 13.03 20.55
C LEU A 185 -21.79 14.11 20.64
N LYS A 186 -22.07 15.26 21.24
CA LYS A 186 -21.06 16.31 21.46
C LYS A 186 -19.92 15.83 22.35
N THR A 187 -20.25 15.09 23.41
CA THR A 187 -19.26 14.52 24.33
C THR A 187 -18.39 13.51 23.59
N ALA A 188 -19.01 12.57 22.87
CA ALA A 188 -18.29 11.56 22.08
C ALA A 188 -17.38 12.19 21.00
N ILE A 189 -17.83 13.24 20.32
CA ILE A 189 -17.02 14.00 19.35
C ILE A 189 -15.81 14.64 20.03
N THR A 190 -15.99 15.18 21.23
CA THR A 190 -14.92 15.83 22.00
C THR A 190 -13.88 14.81 22.45
N ASP A 191 -14.32 13.66 22.95
CA ASP A 191 -13.44 12.58 23.38
C ASP A 191 -12.64 12.02 22.20
N LEU A 192 -13.30 11.68 21.09
CA LEU A 192 -12.62 11.23 19.87
C LEU A 192 -11.61 12.24 19.34
N LYS A 193 -11.92 13.53 19.41
CA LYS A 193 -11.00 14.59 19.01
C LYS A 193 -9.76 14.61 19.91
N ASN A 194 -9.95 14.55 21.23
CA ASN A 194 -8.84 14.56 22.18
C ASN A 194 -7.96 13.31 22.04
N ASP A 195 -8.57 12.13 21.86
CA ASP A 195 -7.86 10.87 21.66
C ASP A 195 -7.02 10.91 20.38
N THR A 196 -7.63 11.34 19.26
CA THR A 196 -6.91 11.46 17.99
C THR A 196 -5.77 12.47 18.06
N GLU A 197 -5.98 13.64 18.68
CA GLU A 197 -4.92 14.63 18.90
C GLU A 197 -3.79 14.07 19.77
N GLY A 198 -4.11 13.30 20.81
CA GLY A 198 -3.14 12.64 21.68
C GLY A 198 -2.31 11.59 20.95
N ASP A 199 -2.95 10.75 20.15
CA ASP A 199 -2.26 9.72 19.37
C ASP A 199 -1.40 10.31 18.25
N PHE A 200 -1.86 11.38 17.58
CA PHE A 200 -1.04 12.12 16.64
C PHE A 200 0.18 12.77 17.29
N ALA A 201 0.06 13.27 18.53
CA ALA A 201 1.18 13.83 19.27
C ALA A 201 2.23 12.75 19.59
N LYS A 202 1.81 11.58 20.07
CA LYS A 202 2.71 10.43 20.33
C LYS A 202 3.40 9.96 19.05
N LEU A 203 2.65 9.78 17.95
CA LEU A 203 3.22 9.38 16.66
C LEU A 203 4.27 10.38 16.15
N ARG A 204 4.02 11.68 16.30
CA ARG A 204 5.01 12.72 15.94
C ARG A 204 6.26 12.65 16.82
N GLU A 205 6.10 12.43 18.11
CA GLU A 205 7.22 12.29 19.03
C GLU A 205 8.07 11.06 18.71
N ASP A 206 7.44 9.91 18.48
CA ASP A 206 8.14 8.67 18.15
C ASP A 206 8.85 8.76 16.79
N LEU A 207 8.21 9.36 15.79
CA LEU A 207 8.83 9.61 14.49
C LEU A 207 10.06 10.53 14.61
N ALA A 208 9.98 11.57 15.45
CA ALA A 208 11.10 12.47 15.70
C ALA A 208 12.26 11.75 16.42
N LYS A 209 11.96 10.90 17.41
CA LYS A 209 12.96 10.07 18.10
C LYS A 209 13.65 9.12 17.14
N GLN A 210 12.89 8.38 16.33
CA GLN A 210 13.44 7.44 15.35
C GLN A 210 14.30 8.15 14.29
N SER A 211 13.84 9.29 13.78
CA SER A 211 14.60 10.07 12.79
C SER A 211 15.94 10.52 13.35
N LYS A 212 15.95 11.02 14.59
CA LYS A 212 17.18 11.42 15.28
C LYS A 212 18.11 10.22 15.53
N GLU A 213 17.57 9.09 15.97
CA GLU A 213 18.37 7.88 16.21
C GLU A 213 19.04 7.38 14.92
N PHE A 214 18.32 7.38 13.80
CA PHE A 214 18.91 7.01 12.51
C PHE A 214 19.98 7.99 12.05
N GLU A 215 19.78 9.30 12.26
CA GLU A 215 20.75 10.32 11.89
C GLU A 215 22.04 10.21 12.74
N ASP A 216 21.90 9.95 14.04
CA ASP A 216 23.02 9.70 14.95
C ASP A 216 23.79 8.43 14.53
N LYS A 217 23.09 7.33 14.23
CA LYS A 217 23.71 6.08 13.74
C LYS A 217 24.42 6.27 12.40
N LEU A 218 23.81 7.00 11.46
CA LEU A 218 24.38 7.28 10.16
C LEU A 218 25.66 8.13 10.29
N SER A 219 25.64 9.14 11.15
CA SER A 219 26.80 9.98 11.44
C SER A 219 27.94 9.18 12.08
N ALA A 220 27.62 8.33 13.06
CA ALA A 220 28.61 7.44 13.69
C ALA A 220 29.25 6.49 12.67
N ALA A 221 28.45 5.79 11.87
CA ALA A 221 28.94 4.88 10.85
C ALA A 221 29.80 5.58 9.79
N LYS A 222 29.41 6.78 9.36
CA LYS A 222 30.19 7.59 8.40
C LYS A 222 31.56 7.98 8.96
N ASN A 223 31.61 8.38 10.23
CA ASN A 223 32.86 8.75 10.88
C ASN A 223 33.78 7.54 11.11
N ASP A 224 33.22 6.39 11.48
CA ASP A 224 33.96 5.14 11.61
C ASP A 224 34.58 4.72 10.26
N LEU A 225 33.77 4.66 9.19
CA LEU A 225 34.25 4.34 7.85
C LEU A 225 35.34 5.31 7.38
N LYS A 226 35.18 6.60 7.64
CA LYS A 226 36.22 7.60 7.31
C LYS A 226 37.53 7.33 8.05
N THR A 227 37.45 6.94 9.31
CA THR A 227 38.62 6.61 10.14
C THR A 227 39.31 5.34 9.67
N GLN A 228 38.52 4.30 9.32
CA GLN A 228 39.05 3.06 8.74
C GLN A 228 39.74 3.33 7.40
N LEU A 229 39.14 4.15 6.53
CA LEU A 229 39.71 4.49 5.23
C LEU A 229 41.05 5.23 5.40
N ALA A 230 41.12 6.21 6.30
CA ALA A 230 42.38 6.90 6.62
C ALA A 230 43.45 5.92 7.14
N THR A 231 43.06 4.95 7.97
CA THR A 231 43.98 3.93 8.50
C THR A 231 44.52 3.02 7.40
N ILE A 232 43.64 2.55 6.51
CA ILE A 232 44.02 1.71 5.36
C ILE A 232 44.98 2.47 4.43
N GLN A 233 44.71 3.75 4.19
CA GLN A 233 45.58 4.58 3.34
C GLN A 233 47.00 4.71 3.91
N VAL A 234 47.13 4.97 5.21
CA VAL A 234 48.44 5.02 5.89
C VAL A 234 49.19 3.68 5.80
N LYS A 235 48.49 2.56 5.96
CA LYS A 235 49.09 1.22 5.84
C LYS A 235 49.57 0.94 4.41
N ALA A 236 48.76 1.26 3.40
CA ALA A 236 49.12 1.08 2.00
C ALA A 236 50.36 1.91 1.61
N GLU A 237 50.46 3.14 2.10
CA GLU A 237 51.65 3.98 1.89
C GLU A 237 52.91 3.42 2.57
N ALA A 238 52.76 2.78 3.74
CA ALA A 238 53.88 2.13 4.43
C ALA A 238 54.36 0.88 3.68
N GLU A 239 53.45 0.03 3.22
CA GLU A 239 53.77 -1.18 2.45
C GLU A 239 54.43 -0.84 1.11
N GLU A 240 53.97 0.21 0.42
CA GLU A 240 54.59 0.65 -0.84
C GLU A 240 56.01 1.17 -0.61
N LYS A 241 56.28 1.89 0.49
CA LYS A 241 57.64 2.28 0.87
C LYS A 241 58.54 1.08 1.16
N GLU A 242 58.01 0.05 1.81
CA GLU A 242 58.76 -1.18 2.09
C GLU A 242 59.09 -1.95 0.80
N LYS A 243 58.11 -2.09 -0.10
CA LYS A 243 58.31 -2.67 -1.42
C LYS A 243 59.38 -1.95 -2.23
N GLN A 244 59.43 -0.62 -2.19
CA GLN A 244 60.48 0.16 -2.87
C GLN A 244 61.88 -0.10 -2.29
N LYS A 245 61.99 -0.27 -0.96
CA LYS A 245 63.25 -0.64 -0.30
C LYS A 245 63.71 -2.03 -0.73
N LEU A 246 62.81 -3.01 -0.69
CA LEU A 246 63.11 -4.38 -1.12
C LEU A 246 63.53 -4.42 -2.60
N GLN A 247 62.85 -3.66 -3.47
CA GLN A 247 63.20 -3.56 -4.88
C GLN A 247 64.63 -3.03 -5.07
N SER A 248 64.99 -1.97 -4.35
CA SER A 248 66.35 -1.41 -4.39
C SER A 248 67.41 -2.43 -3.93
N SER A 249 67.12 -3.21 -2.88
CA SER A 249 68.01 -4.29 -2.41
C SER A 249 68.16 -5.41 -3.46
N ILE A 250 67.07 -5.80 -4.13
CA ILE A 250 67.10 -6.79 -5.22
C ILE A 250 68.03 -6.31 -6.35
N ASP A 251 67.92 -5.06 -6.75
CA ASP A 251 68.72 -4.50 -7.84
C ASP A 251 70.21 -4.42 -7.46
N SER A 252 70.52 -4.07 -6.21
CA SER A 252 71.90 -4.12 -5.69
C SER A 252 72.47 -5.54 -5.70
N LEU A 253 71.71 -6.53 -5.22
CA LEU A 253 72.16 -7.92 -5.19
C LEU A 253 72.35 -8.49 -6.61
N LYS A 254 71.48 -8.13 -7.56
CA LYS A 254 71.65 -8.51 -8.97
C LYS A 254 72.94 -7.96 -9.55
N ALA A 255 73.27 -6.69 -9.27
CA ALA A 255 74.51 -6.08 -9.72
C ALA A 255 75.74 -6.79 -9.11
N GLU A 256 75.70 -7.11 -7.83
CA GLU A 256 76.76 -7.86 -7.15
C GLU A 256 76.94 -9.26 -7.74
N CYS A 257 75.86 -10.01 -7.97
CA CYS A 257 75.93 -11.31 -8.65
C CYS A 257 76.54 -11.22 -10.05
N SER A 258 76.20 -10.17 -10.81
CA SER A 258 76.79 -9.93 -12.14
C SER A 258 78.31 -9.70 -12.04
N ASN A 259 78.76 -8.87 -11.10
CA ASN A 259 80.18 -8.59 -10.86
C ASN A 259 80.96 -9.83 -10.41
N LEU A 260 80.40 -10.61 -9.48
CA LEU A 260 81.00 -11.86 -9.00
C LEU A 260 81.10 -12.90 -10.13
N SER A 261 80.06 -13.01 -10.96
CA SER A 261 80.09 -13.89 -12.14
C SER A 261 81.19 -13.47 -13.13
N GLY A 262 81.34 -12.18 -13.39
CA GLY A 262 82.42 -11.64 -14.21
C GLY A 262 83.81 -11.98 -13.65
N SER A 263 84.01 -11.74 -12.35
CA SER A 263 85.26 -12.07 -11.65
C SER A 263 85.57 -13.56 -11.68
N LEU A 264 84.56 -14.41 -11.45
CA LEU A 264 84.70 -15.87 -11.50
C LEU A 264 85.16 -16.35 -12.89
N ASN A 265 84.58 -15.80 -13.95
CA ASN A 265 84.95 -16.14 -15.32
C ASN A 265 86.38 -15.69 -15.66
N ALA A 266 86.80 -14.53 -15.17
CA ALA A 266 88.18 -14.05 -15.33
C ALA A 266 89.20 -14.97 -14.65
N GLU A 267 88.93 -15.39 -13.41
CA GLU A 267 89.81 -16.32 -12.68
C GLU A 267 89.81 -17.72 -13.30
N LYS A 268 88.67 -18.21 -13.82
CA LYS A 268 88.63 -19.46 -14.59
C LYS A 268 89.56 -19.41 -15.81
N SER A 269 89.49 -18.34 -16.61
CA SER A 269 90.36 -18.16 -17.77
C SER A 269 91.85 -18.08 -17.38
N LYS A 270 92.17 -17.46 -16.25
CA LYS A 270 93.53 -17.42 -15.72
C LYS A 270 94.03 -18.80 -15.30
N ASN A 271 93.20 -19.60 -14.63
CA ASN A 271 93.52 -20.98 -14.28
C ASN A 271 93.71 -21.88 -15.52
N GLU A 272 92.90 -21.72 -16.57
CA GLU A 272 93.08 -22.44 -17.82
C GLU A 272 94.42 -22.12 -18.49
N LYS A 273 94.81 -20.83 -18.51
CA LYS A 273 96.14 -20.40 -19.00
C LYS A 273 97.27 -21.01 -18.19
N LEU A 274 97.20 -20.93 -16.86
CA LEU A 274 98.19 -21.52 -15.97
C LEU A 274 98.29 -23.05 -16.15
N SER A 275 97.15 -23.74 -16.28
CA SER A 275 97.10 -25.18 -16.52
C SER A 275 97.81 -25.57 -17.83
N THR A 276 97.55 -24.82 -18.91
CA THR A 276 98.22 -25.02 -20.20
C THR A 276 99.72 -24.77 -20.10
N GLN A 277 100.13 -23.73 -19.37
CA GLN A 277 101.53 -23.41 -19.13
C GLN A 277 102.22 -24.54 -18.34
N ILE A 278 101.59 -25.06 -17.28
CA ILE A 278 102.08 -26.21 -16.50
C ILE A 278 102.27 -27.41 -17.43
N GLN A 279 101.28 -27.77 -18.25
CA GLN A 279 101.40 -28.90 -19.19
C GLN A 279 102.60 -28.73 -20.14
N SER A 280 102.81 -27.52 -20.68
CA SER A 280 103.94 -27.24 -21.57
C SER A 280 105.30 -27.39 -20.85
N LEU A 281 105.41 -26.91 -19.61
CA LEU A 281 106.61 -27.05 -18.79
C LEU A 281 106.84 -28.51 -18.40
N THR A 282 105.81 -29.24 -18.01
CA THR A 282 105.89 -30.68 -17.70
C THR A 282 106.43 -31.48 -18.89
N LYS A 283 105.94 -31.19 -20.10
CA LYS A 283 106.44 -31.82 -21.34
C LYS A 283 107.92 -31.49 -21.57
N THR A 284 108.29 -30.23 -21.41
CA THR A 284 109.69 -29.77 -21.57
C THR A 284 110.62 -30.50 -20.60
N VAL A 285 110.23 -30.60 -19.32
CA VAL A 285 111.00 -31.33 -18.30
C VAL A 285 111.11 -32.82 -18.64
N GLN A 286 110.02 -33.46 -19.10
CA GLN A 286 110.07 -34.86 -19.55
C GLN A 286 111.03 -35.07 -20.72
N ASP A 287 111.02 -34.17 -21.71
CA ASP A 287 111.90 -34.27 -22.88
C ASP A 287 113.37 -34.01 -22.50
N GLN A 288 113.63 -33.09 -21.58
CA GLN A 288 114.95 -32.89 -20.98
C GLN A 288 115.42 -34.12 -20.20
N ALA A 289 114.58 -34.71 -19.36
CA ALA A 289 114.90 -35.92 -18.60
C ALA A 289 115.28 -37.10 -19.53
N LYS A 290 114.53 -37.31 -20.62
CA LYS A 290 114.88 -38.32 -21.64
C LYS A 290 116.24 -38.04 -22.30
N SER A 291 116.54 -36.77 -22.54
CA SER A 291 117.82 -36.38 -23.16
C SER A 291 119.00 -36.62 -22.22
N ILE A 292 118.84 -36.33 -20.92
CA ILE A 292 119.82 -36.67 -19.88
C ILE A 292 120.04 -38.18 -19.82
N GLU A 293 118.98 -38.98 -19.86
CA GLU A 293 119.09 -40.45 -19.83
C GLU A 293 119.86 -40.99 -21.05
N LYS A 294 119.62 -40.45 -22.25
CA LYS A 294 120.40 -40.77 -23.45
C LYS A 294 121.88 -40.44 -23.28
N LEU A 295 122.21 -39.26 -22.72
CA LEU A 295 123.60 -38.87 -22.45
C LEU A 295 124.26 -39.81 -21.44
N ARG A 296 123.54 -40.22 -20.39
CA ARG A 296 124.03 -41.17 -19.38
C ARG A 296 124.35 -42.54 -19.98
N LEU A 297 123.52 -43.03 -20.90
CA LEU A 297 123.78 -44.26 -21.66
C LEU A 297 125.04 -44.18 -22.53
N ILE A 298 125.41 -42.99 -23.01
CA ILE A 298 126.65 -42.76 -23.77
C ILE A 298 127.86 -42.82 -22.83
N GLU A 299 127.81 -42.18 -21.65
CA GLU A 299 128.89 -42.24 -20.65
C GLU A 299 129.13 -43.66 -20.10
N HIS A 300 128.08 -44.49 -20.02
CA HIS A 300 128.16 -45.86 -19.47
C HIS A 300 128.27 -46.94 -20.56
N SER A 301 128.45 -46.55 -21.83
CA SER A 301 128.83 -47.49 -22.87
C SER A 301 130.25 -47.99 -22.60
N PRO A 302 130.51 -49.31 -22.55
CA PRO A 302 131.86 -49.81 -22.33
C PRO A 302 132.71 -49.38 -23.53
N VAL A 303 133.58 -48.39 -23.33
CA VAL A 303 134.73 -48.20 -24.22
C VAL A 303 135.44 -49.54 -24.26
N LYS A 304 135.32 -50.20 -25.41
CA LYS A 304 136.23 -51.28 -25.79
C LYS A 304 137.63 -50.69 -25.68
N GLN A 305 138.33 -50.99 -24.60
CA GLN A 305 139.77 -51.12 -24.64
C GLN A 305 140.07 -52.08 -25.80
N ASN A 306 140.54 -51.56 -26.93
CA ASN A 306 141.33 -52.30 -27.89
C ASN A 306 142.04 -51.33 -28.85
N ASN A 307 143.32 -51.13 -28.54
CA ASN A 307 144.49 -51.19 -29.44
C ASN A 307 144.42 -50.52 -30.82
N LEU A 308 145.32 -49.57 -31.05
CA LEU A 308 146.40 -49.65 -32.06
C LEU A 308 147.42 -48.54 -31.72
N VAL A 309 148.53 -48.85 -31.05
CA VAL A 309 149.84 -49.23 -31.62
C VAL A 309 150.43 -48.14 -32.54
N ALA A 310 151.48 -47.52 -32.00
CA ALA A 310 152.70 -47.02 -32.66
C ALA A 310 152.63 -46.60 -34.14
N TYR A 311 152.96 -45.34 -34.41
CA TYR A 311 154.04 -45.02 -35.35
C TYR A 311 154.81 -43.79 -34.87
N MET A 312 156.08 -44.05 -34.62
CA MET A 312 157.16 -43.13 -34.33
C MET A 312 158.01 -43.10 -35.60
N VAL A 313 158.09 -41.97 -36.30
CA VAL A 313 159.19 -41.66 -37.22
C VAL A 313 159.37 -40.13 -37.32
N ILE A 314 160.50 -39.68 -36.77
CA ILE A 314 161.25 -38.42 -36.93
C ILE A 314 160.59 -37.12 -36.45
#